data_AF-A0A5A8A8X2-F1
#
_entry.id   AF-A0A5A8A8X2-F1
#
_cell.length_a   1.000
_cell.length_b   1.000
_cell.length_c   1.000
_cell.angle_alpha   90.00
_cell.angle_beta   90.00
_cell.angle_gamma   90.00
#
_symmetry.space_group_name_H-M   'P 1'
#
loop_
_entity.id
_entity.type
_entity.pdbx_description
1 polymer ?
#
loop_
_entity_poly.entity_id
_entity_poly.type
_entity_poly.pdbx_seq_one_letter_code
_entity_poly.pdbx_strand_id
1 'polypeptide(L)'
;MEGPGIAHLLGAADAAVEAKAAQVGADILAQYRKLAADLRRRGSDEMIAVAAALDPKERACHQYAFELYGTAASELDDVITDLLESLDCRSTAAHGRALIVLDGGKAQDALRNEEPR
;
A
#
# COMPACT_ATOMS: atom_id res chain seq x y z
N MET A 1 20.75 -22.32 37.20
CA MET A 1 19.62 -21.80 36.40
C MET A 1 20.19 -20.75 35.47
N GLU A 2 20.60 -21.17 34.27
CA GLU A 2 21.05 -20.24 33.24
C GLU A 2 19.82 -19.50 32.72
N GLY A 3 19.81 -18.17 32.86
CA GLY A 3 18.72 -17.34 32.36
C GLY A 3 18.62 -17.44 30.83
N PRO A 4 17.45 -17.12 30.25
CA PRO A 4 17.28 -17.18 28.80
C PRO A 4 18.34 -16.32 28.12
N GLY A 5 19.24 -16.97 27.37
CA GLY A 5 20.39 -16.33 26.74
C GLY A 5 19.99 -15.28 25.71
N ILE A 6 20.86 -14.30 25.48
CA ILE A 6 20.67 -13.13 24.60
C ILE A 6 20.11 -13.51 23.21
N ALA A 7 20.47 -14.67 22.67
CA ALA A 7 19.95 -15.19 21.41
C ALA A 7 18.42 -15.41 21.41
N HIS A 8 17.84 -15.80 22.54
CA HIS A 8 16.39 -15.99 22.69
C HIS A 8 15.64 -14.65 22.69
N LEU A 9 16.21 -13.62 23.31
CA LEU A 9 15.64 -12.27 23.32
C LEU A 9 15.71 -11.61 21.94
N LEU A 10 16.80 -11.81 21.20
CA LEU A 10 16.94 -11.33 19.82
C LEU A 10 15.95 -12.02 18.88
N GLY A 11 15.81 -13.35 18.95
CA GLY A 11 14.84 -14.08 18.13
C GLY A 11 13.38 -13.73 18.42
N ALA A 12 13.04 -13.42 19.68
CA ALA A 12 11.70 -12.94 20.04
C ALA A 12 11.43 -11.51 19.51
N ALA A 13 12.44 -10.65 19.50
CA ALA A 13 12.34 -9.30 18.96
C ALA A 13 12.14 -9.31 17.44
N ASP A 14 12.89 -10.14 16.71
CA ASP A 14 12.76 -10.30 15.26
C ASP A 14 11.37 -10.82 14.87
N ALA A 15 10.87 -11.85 15.57
CA ALA A 15 9.52 -12.37 15.35
C ALA A 15 8.42 -11.32 15.62
N ALA A 16 8.60 -10.46 16.64
CA ALA A 16 7.66 -9.39 16.93
C ALA A 16 7.68 -8.30 15.85
N VAL A 17 8.85 -7.97 15.31
CA VAL A 17 9.00 -7.03 14.19
C VAL A 17 8.35 -7.58 12.93
N GLU A 18 8.58 -8.84 12.60
CA GLU A 18 7.94 -9.52 11.45
C GLU A 18 6.41 -9.55 11.59
N ALA A 19 5.90 -9.92 12.76
CA ALA A 19 4.47 -9.91 13.02
C ALA A 19 3.87 -8.51 12.88
N LYS A 20 4.58 -7.47 13.35
CA LYS A 20 4.11 -6.10 13.22
C LYS A 20 4.16 -5.61 11.77
N ALA A 21 5.20 -5.95 11.02
CA ALA A 21 5.32 -5.62 9.61
C ALA A 21 4.20 -6.29 8.79
N ALA A 22 3.88 -7.56 9.07
CA ALA A 22 2.77 -8.27 8.45
C ALA A 22 1.42 -7.60 8.76
N GLN A 23 1.20 -7.19 10.01
CA GLN A 23 -0.01 -6.46 10.40
C GLN A 23 -0.13 -5.13 9.64
N VAL A 24 0.93 -4.32 9.60
CA VAL A 24 0.93 -3.02 8.90
C VAL A 24 0.71 -3.21 7.39
N GLY A 25 1.33 -4.23 6.78
CA GLY A 25 1.10 -4.56 5.38
C GLY A 25 -0.35 -4.92 5.09
N ALA A 26 -0.98 -5.73 5.96
CA ALA A 26 -2.39 -6.07 5.85
C ALA A 26 -3.31 -4.84 6.00
N ASP A 27 -3.00 -3.93 6.92
CA ASP A 27 -3.74 -2.69 7.13
C ASP A 27 -3.67 -1.77 5.91
N ILE A 28 -2.48 -1.59 5.32
CA ILE A 28 -2.29 -0.79 4.10
C ILE A 28 -3.08 -1.39 2.93
N LEU A 29 -3.01 -2.71 2.75
CA LEU A 29 -3.74 -3.42 1.71
C LEU A 29 -5.26 -3.26 1.87
N ALA A 30 -5.76 -3.33 3.11
CA ALA A 30 -7.16 -3.09 3.41
C ALA A 30 -7.59 -1.65 3.07
N GLN A 31 -6.73 -0.66 3.32
CA GLN A 31 -6.98 0.74 2.97
C GLN A 31 -7.06 0.94 1.44
N TYR A 32 -6.15 0.37 0.66
CA TYR A 32 -6.22 0.45 -0.80
C TYR A 32 -7.47 -0.22 -1.36
N ARG A 33 -7.82 -1.42 -0.88
CA ARG A 33 -9.05 -2.10 -1.27
C ARG A 33 -10.30 -1.27 -0.96
N LYS A 34 -10.33 -0.63 0.22
CA LYS A 34 -11.41 0.27 0.60
C LYS A 34 -11.50 1.46 -0.35
N LEU A 35 -10.38 2.09 -0.67
CA LEU A 35 -10.32 3.23 -1.59
C LEU A 35 -10.82 2.85 -2.98
N ALA A 36 -10.37 1.71 -3.52
CA ALA A 36 -10.84 1.21 -4.81
C ALA A 36 -12.36 0.94 -4.80
N ALA A 37 -12.90 0.40 -3.69
CA ALA A 37 -14.34 0.21 -3.54
C ALA A 37 -15.11 1.54 -3.48
N ASP A 38 -14.59 2.53 -2.75
CA ASP A 38 -15.19 3.86 -2.65
C ASP A 38 -15.20 4.60 -4.00
N LEU A 39 -14.15 4.45 -4.81
CA LEU A 39 -14.09 5.01 -6.17
C LEU A 39 -15.13 4.36 -7.09
N ARG A 40 -15.26 3.03 -7.07
CA ARG A 40 -16.31 2.34 -7.85
C ARG A 40 -17.71 2.76 -7.44
N ARG A 41 -17.95 2.99 -6.13
CA ARG A 41 -19.23 3.52 -5.65
C ARG A 41 -19.50 4.90 -6.24
N ARG A 42 -18.53 5.83 -6.15
CA ARG A 42 -18.66 7.16 -6.75
C ARG A 42 -18.89 7.10 -8.26
N GLY A 43 -18.16 6.26 -8.99
CA GLY A 43 -18.41 6.05 -10.42
C GLY A 43 -19.84 5.54 -10.70
N SER A 44 -20.35 4.63 -9.87
CA SER A 44 -21.74 4.16 -9.98
C SER A 44 -22.74 5.29 -9.76
N ASP A 45 -22.48 6.17 -8.79
CA ASP A 45 -23.30 7.35 -8.52
C ASP A 45 -23.29 8.33 -9.71
N GLU A 46 -22.13 8.55 -10.34
CA GLU A 46 -22.01 9.37 -11.55
C GLU A 46 -22.81 8.78 -12.72
N MET A 47 -22.81 7.45 -12.90
CA MET A 47 -23.63 6.81 -13.93
C MET A 47 -25.14 7.01 -13.73
N ILE A 48 -25.59 7.03 -12.47
CA ILE A 48 -26.97 7.39 -12.14
C ILE A 48 -27.23 8.86 -12.51
N ALA A 49 -26.29 9.76 -12.20
CA ALA A 49 -26.38 11.17 -12.54
C ALA A 49 -26.41 11.42 -14.07
N VAL A 50 -25.64 10.67 -14.87
CA VAL A 50 -25.69 10.70 -16.34
C VAL A 50 -27.10 10.43 -16.86
N ALA A 51 -27.78 9.43 -16.29
CA ALA A 51 -29.14 9.07 -16.70
C ALA A 51 -30.18 10.12 -16.29
N ALA A 52 -29.92 10.87 -15.21
CA ALA A 52 -30.80 11.93 -14.71
C ALA A 52 -30.58 13.30 -15.36
N ALA A 53 -29.39 13.57 -15.88
CA ALA A 53 -29.01 14.87 -16.44
C ALA A 53 -29.72 15.17 -17.77
N LEU A 54 -30.46 16.29 -17.81
CA LEU A 54 -31.15 16.77 -19.01
C LEU A 54 -30.23 17.59 -19.91
N ASP A 55 -29.32 18.38 -19.31
CA ASP A 55 -28.37 19.21 -20.03
C ASP A 55 -27.23 18.35 -20.63
N PRO A 56 -26.90 18.50 -21.93
CA PRO A 56 -25.83 17.73 -22.55
C PRO A 56 -24.44 17.99 -21.96
N LYS A 57 -24.15 19.19 -21.45
CA LYS A 57 -22.82 19.48 -20.87
C LYS A 57 -22.70 18.85 -19.50
N GLU A 58 -23.74 18.98 -18.67
CA GLU A 58 -23.82 18.29 -17.38
C GLU A 58 -23.66 16.78 -17.53
N ARG A 59 -24.36 16.19 -18.51
CA ARG A 59 -24.22 14.76 -18.84
C ARG A 59 -22.78 14.38 -19.20
N ALA A 60 -22.11 15.18 -20.02
CA ALA A 60 -20.71 14.95 -20.39
C ALA A 60 -19.78 15.06 -19.18
N CYS A 61 -20.03 15.98 -18.25
CA CYS A 61 -19.27 16.10 -17.01
C CYS A 61 -19.40 14.84 -16.14
N HIS A 62 -20.61 14.31 -15.95
CA HIS A 62 -20.83 13.08 -15.20
C HIS A 62 -20.21 11.85 -15.88
N GLN A 63 -20.26 11.77 -17.22
CA GLN A 63 -19.58 10.71 -17.98
C GLN A 63 -18.06 10.75 -17.75
N TYR A 64 -17.46 11.93 -17.83
CA TYR A 64 -16.03 12.09 -17.58
C TYR A 64 -15.65 11.73 -16.13
N ALA A 65 -16.47 12.12 -15.15
CA ALA A 65 -16.24 11.76 -13.75
C ALA A 65 -16.33 10.24 -13.54
N PHE A 66 -17.31 9.57 -14.16
CA PHE A 66 -17.42 8.11 -14.13
C PHE A 66 -16.16 7.43 -14.68
N GLU A 67 -15.70 7.86 -15.85
CA GLU A 67 -14.47 7.32 -16.47
C GLU A 67 -13.25 7.52 -15.57
N LEU A 68 -13.11 8.73 -14.98
CA LEU A 68 -12.01 9.03 -14.07
C LEU A 68 -12.01 8.13 -12.83
N TYR A 69 -13.16 7.95 -12.18
CA TYR A 69 -13.27 7.08 -11.01
C TYR A 69 -13.05 5.61 -11.37
N GLY A 70 -13.51 5.17 -12.54
CA GLY A 70 -13.28 3.83 -13.06
C GLY A 70 -11.80 3.55 -13.29
N THR A 71 -11.10 4.44 -13.99
CA THR A 71 -9.66 4.34 -14.24
C THR A 71 -8.87 4.32 -12.93
N ALA A 72 -9.14 5.26 -12.02
CA ALA A 72 -8.45 5.32 -10.73
C ALA A 72 -8.68 4.06 -9.88
N ALA A 73 -9.87 3.46 -9.93
CA ALA A 73 -10.13 2.19 -9.25
C ALA A 73 -9.36 1.03 -9.87
N SER A 74 -9.22 0.99 -11.19
CA SER A 74 -8.44 -0.03 -11.92
C SER A 74 -6.96 0.09 -11.61
N GLU A 75 -6.39 1.30 -11.65
CA GLU A 75 -4.98 1.53 -11.33
C GLU A 75 -4.65 1.09 -9.88
N LEU A 76 -5.59 1.28 -8.95
CA LEU A 76 -5.43 0.77 -7.59
C LEU A 76 -5.47 -0.75 -7.51
N ASP A 77 -6.26 -1.43 -8.34
CA ASP A 77 -6.26 -2.89 -8.39
C ASP A 77 -4.93 -3.44 -8.91
N ASP A 78 -4.32 -2.77 -9.89
CA ASP A 78 -3.00 -3.12 -10.40
C ASP A 78 -1.93 -2.98 -9.31
N VAL A 79 -1.93 -1.86 -8.58
CA VAL A 79 -1.04 -1.65 -7.42
C VAL A 79 -1.25 -2.71 -6.34
N ILE A 80 -2.50 -3.07 -6.05
CA ILE A 80 -2.83 -4.14 -5.09
C ILE A 80 -2.27 -5.49 -5.56
N THR A 81 -2.37 -5.77 -6.86
CA THR A 81 -1.88 -7.01 -7.47
C THR A 81 -0.35 -7.07 -7.39
N ASP A 82 0.34 -6.02 -7.82
CA ASP A 82 1.81 -5.90 -7.74
C ASP A 82 2.31 -6.07 -6.30
N LEU A 83 1.62 -5.47 -5.32
CA LEU A 83 1.97 -5.61 -3.91
C LEU A 83 1.84 -7.06 -3.45
N LEU A 84 0.77 -7.77 -3.82
CA LEU A 84 0.57 -9.17 -3.47
C LEU A 84 1.62 -10.08 -4.13
N GLU A 85 1.90 -9.89 -5.41
CA GLU A 85 2.93 -10.64 -6.13
C GLU A 85 4.33 -10.42 -5.51
N SER A 86 4.64 -9.19 -5.11
CA SER A 86 5.92 -8.86 -4.45
C SER A 86 6.12 -9.55 -3.09
N LEU A 87 5.03 -9.95 -2.44
CA LEU A 87 5.06 -10.72 -1.19
C LEU A 87 5.29 -12.21 -1.46
N ASP A 88 4.67 -12.75 -2.50
CA ASP A 88 4.85 -14.16 -2.91
C ASP A 88 6.27 -14.44 -3.44
N CYS A 89 6.89 -13.48 -4.15
CA CYS A 89 8.26 -13.62 -4.67
C CYS A 89 9.35 -13.69 -3.59
N ARG A 90 9.10 -13.20 -2.36
CA ARG A 90 10.07 -13.27 -1.26
C ARG A 90 10.07 -14.62 -0.53
N SER A 91 9.13 -15.53 -0.85
CA SER A 91 9.04 -16.84 -0.20
C SER A 91 10.05 -17.87 -0.72
N THR A 92 10.86 -17.58 -1.75
CA THR A 92 11.84 -18.54 -2.31
C THR A 92 13.30 -18.10 -2.20
N ALA A 93 13.56 -16.84 -1.86
CA ALA A 93 14.91 -16.33 -1.64
C ALA A 93 15.15 -16.11 -0.14
N ALA A 94 15.85 -17.07 0.46
CA ALA A 94 16.44 -16.96 1.79
C ALA A 94 17.14 -15.61 2.02
N HIS A 95 17.07 -15.09 3.25
CA HIS A 95 18.09 -14.25 3.88
C HIS A 95 18.64 -13.10 3.00
N GLY A 96 18.03 -11.93 3.12
CA GLY A 96 18.76 -10.69 2.87
C GLY A 96 17.97 -9.63 2.11
N ARG A 97 17.77 -8.52 2.80
CA ARG A 97 17.37 -7.19 2.28
C ARG A 97 15.90 -7.08 1.89
N ALA A 98 15.13 -6.63 2.86
CA ALA A 98 13.86 -5.98 2.63
C ALA A 98 14.00 -4.92 1.53
N LEU A 99 13.13 -5.00 0.53
CA LEU A 99 12.94 -3.94 -0.46
C LEU A 99 12.37 -2.73 0.28
N ILE A 100 13.24 -1.79 0.62
CA ILE A 100 12.84 -0.47 1.11
C ILE A 100 12.38 0.31 -0.12
N VAL A 101 11.06 0.43 -0.29
CA VAL A 101 10.49 1.43 -1.21
C VAL A 101 10.44 2.75 -0.45
N LEU A 102 11.51 3.54 -0.55
CA LEU A 102 11.48 4.95 -0.20
C LEU A 102 11.14 5.72 -1.47
N ASP A 103 9.92 6.21 -1.59
CA ASP A 103 9.69 7.40 -2.40
C ASP A 103 8.80 8.40 -1.64
N GLY A 104 9.18 9.67 -1.71
CA GLY A 104 8.37 10.78 -1.24
C GLY A 104 8.82 11.48 0.04
N GLY A 105 10.05 12.01 0.09
CA GLY A 105 10.32 13.22 0.89
C GLY A 105 11.47 13.13 1.89
N LYS A 106 12.57 13.79 1.54
CA LYS A 106 13.65 14.27 2.44
C LYS A 106 14.40 13.20 3.23
N ALA A 107 15.26 12.45 2.55
CA ALA A 107 16.48 11.94 3.17
C ALA A 107 17.52 13.07 3.26
N GLN A 108 17.35 13.97 4.24
CA GLN A 108 18.43 14.84 4.71
C GLN A 108 18.88 14.35 6.09
N ASP A 109 20.20 14.33 6.29
CA ASP A 109 20.89 14.40 7.59
C ASP A 109 20.87 13.20 8.56
N ALA A 110 21.28 12.00 8.11
CA ALA A 110 21.65 10.94 9.07
C ALA A 110 22.89 10.10 8.68
N LEU A 111 23.79 10.63 7.85
CA LEU A 111 25.19 10.15 7.79
C LEU A 111 26.08 11.24 8.41
N ARG A 112 25.92 11.44 9.73
CA ARG A 112 26.83 12.28 10.49
C ARG A 112 27.68 11.38 11.40
N ASN A 113 28.98 11.36 11.08
CA ASN A 113 30.11 11.05 11.93
C ASN A 113 30.27 9.60 12.44
N GLU A 114 31.40 8.97 12.08
CA GLU A 114 32.49 8.60 13.01
C GLU A 114 33.41 7.58 12.32
N GLU A 115 34.66 7.97 12.04
CA GLU A 115 35.78 7.04 12.18
C GLU A 115 36.77 7.64 13.20
N PRO A 116 37.20 6.86 14.21
CA PRO A 116 38.11 7.30 15.23
C PRO A 116 39.58 6.97 14.91
N ARG A 117 40.45 7.91 15.31
CA ARG A 117 41.93 7.91 15.40
C ARG A 117 42.73 8.32 14.17
#